data_AF-A0A7J4FYS2-F1
#
_entry.id   AF-A0A7J4FYS2-F1
#
_cell.length_a   1.000
_cell.length_b   1.000
_cell.length_c   1.000
_cell.angle_alpha   90.00
_cell.angle_beta   90.00
_cell.angle_gamma   90.00
#
_symmetry.space_group_name_H-M   'P 1'
#
loop_
_entity.id
_entity.type
_entity.pdbx_description
1 polymer ?
#
loop_
_entity_poly.entity_id
_entity_poly.type
_entity_poly.pdbx_seq_one_letter_code
_entity_poly.pdbx_strand_id
1 'polypeptide(L)'
;MLPDRKRIERLRNRTIKYVLKRKCRNGGFCFYRLDEPNASDTYYALSVLNLLNVDFNDDRTVEYLKKIHSADGGYQGIYSAHYSIEALLLLGEKPEYNIEEYLKRNLQIYSVENLPAGGASIFRKFYYLTDLCHSLKIGIWRKTTDRITEFVLNFRRMDNGFGYTRSTLMETFHALSILEILSYRIEKLNTQEFIKSCENQTYGIVNLPNTTPAFVEHIYSGLMLSKKLDYNLRYPEKCIRFLLNCQNKNGGFSRSISGGISTLENTYYAVHSLSLQSILY
;
A
#
# COMPACT_ATOMS: atom_id res chain seq x y z
N MET A 1 -16.01 -21.60 -4.60
CA MET A 1 -15.28 -22.04 -5.82
C MET A 1 -14.32 -20.96 -6.24
N LEU A 2 -13.03 -21.30 -6.33
CA LEU A 2 -12.01 -20.44 -6.95
C LEU A 2 -12.32 -20.28 -8.45
N PRO A 3 -11.95 -19.14 -9.08
CA PRO A 3 -12.16 -18.94 -10.51
C PRO A 3 -11.35 -19.94 -11.34
N ASP A 4 -11.88 -20.37 -12.48
CA ASP A 4 -11.13 -21.22 -13.42
C ASP A 4 -9.94 -20.46 -14.05
N ARG A 5 -9.00 -21.23 -14.62
CA ARG A 5 -7.76 -20.70 -15.21
C ARG A 5 -8.01 -19.68 -16.33
N LYS A 6 -9.04 -19.89 -17.17
CA LYS A 6 -9.38 -18.97 -18.27
C LYS A 6 -9.87 -17.63 -17.72
N ARG A 7 -10.65 -17.65 -16.64
CA ARG A 7 -11.14 -16.45 -15.96
C ARG A 7 -9.99 -15.67 -15.32
N ILE A 8 -9.04 -16.35 -14.70
CA ILE A 8 -7.82 -15.74 -14.14
C ILE A 8 -7.00 -15.06 -15.23
N GLU A 9 -6.73 -15.76 -16.32
CA GLU A 9 -5.95 -15.22 -17.45
C GLU A 9 -6.64 -14.01 -18.08
N ARG A 10 -7.96 -14.06 -18.27
CA ARG A 10 -8.74 -12.93 -18.76
C ARG A 10 -8.68 -11.73 -17.80
N LEU A 11 -8.74 -11.97 -16.50
CA LEU A 11 -8.61 -10.91 -15.49
C LEU A 11 -7.23 -10.26 -15.58
N ARG A 12 -6.16 -11.06 -15.59
CA ARG A 12 -4.77 -10.60 -15.74
C ARG A 12 -4.58 -9.74 -16.99
N ASN A 13 -4.96 -10.24 -18.15
CA ASN A 13 -4.77 -9.54 -19.43
C ASN A 13 -5.55 -8.21 -19.50
N ARG A 14 -6.74 -8.16 -18.91
CA ARG A 14 -7.52 -6.91 -18.83
C ARG A 14 -6.88 -5.89 -17.90
N THR A 15 -6.32 -6.33 -16.77
CA THR A 15 -5.58 -5.47 -15.85
C THR A 15 -4.34 -4.88 -16.51
N ILE A 16 -3.52 -5.70 -17.19
CA ILE A 16 -2.34 -5.22 -17.93
C ILE A 16 -2.73 -4.17 -18.96
N LYS A 17 -3.76 -4.47 -19.77
CA LYS A 17 -4.29 -3.52 -20.76
C LYS A 17 -4.80 -2.22 -20.13
N TYR A 18 -5.42 -2.29 -18.96
CA TYR A 18 -5.88 -1.11 -18.24
C TYR A 18 -4.68 -0.24 -17.81
N VAL A 19 -3.67 -0.83 -17.17
CA VAL A 19 -2.50 -0.11 -16.65
C VAL A 19 -1.71 0.54 -17.78
N LEU A 20 -1.37 -0.21 -18.84
CA LEU A 20 -0.59 0.32 -19.97
C LEU A 20 -1.32 1.47 -20.69
N LYS A 21 -2.65 1.49 -20.69
CA LYS A 21 -3.46 2.60 -21.23
C LYS A 21 -3.44 3.87 -20.37
N ARG A 22 -2.85 3.85 -19.17
CA ARG A 22 -2.68 5.02 -18.30
C ARG A 22 -1.29 5.65 -18.40
N LYS A 23 -0.40 5.10 -19.23
CA LYS A 23 0.92 5.68 -19.49
C LYS A 23 0.77 7.02 -20.21
N CYS A 24 1.46 8.04 -19.71
CA CYS A 24 1.53 9.37 -20.31
C CYS A 24 2.59 9.42 -21.43
N ARG A 25 2.50 10.42 -22.32
CA ARG A 25 3.37 10.51 -23.52
C ARG A 25 4.84 10.74 -23.18
N ASN A 26 5.08 11.52 -22.13
CA ASN A 26 6.40 11.95 -21.68
C ASN A 26 6.87 11.21 -20.40
N GLY A 27 6.34 10.00 -20.18
CA GLY A 27 6.67 9.17 -19.02
C GLY A 27 5.68 9.32 -17.86
N GLY A 28 5.73 8.35 -16.95
CA GLY A 28 4.79 8.27 -15.82
C GLY A 28 3.39 7.81 -16.23
N PHE A 29 2.50 7.76 -15.24
CA PHE A 29 1.12 7.29 -15.41
C PHE A 29 0.10 8.25 -14.77
N CYS A 30 -1.10 8.25 -15.32
CA CYS A 30 -2.24 9.03 -14.85
C CYS A 30 -3.54 8.20 -14.94
N PHE A 31 -4.16 7.91 -13.80
CA PHE A 31 -5.34 7.02 -13.78
C PHE A 31 -6.54 7.63 -14.50
N TYR A 32 -6.66 8.95 -14.62
CA TYR A 32 -7.81 9.62 -15.27
C TYR A 32 -7.59 9.97 -16.76
N ARG A 33 -6.49 9.48 -17.39
CA ARG A 33 -6.18 9.61 -18.83
C ARG A 33 -5.94 11.05 -19.33
N LEU A 34 -5.53 11.95 -18.45
CA LEU A 34 -4.88 13.19 -18.90
C LEU A 34 -3.37 12.96 -18.99
N ASP A 35 -2.68 13.76 -19.79
CA ASP A 35 -1.22 13.70 -19.93
C ASP A 35 -0.54 14.44 -18.75
N GLU A 36 -0.95 14.05 -17.53
CA GLU A 36 -0.61 14.66 -16.25
C GLU A 36 -0.07 13.57 -15.31
N PRO A 37 1.15 13.07 -15.56
CA PRO A 37 1.70 12.00 -14.74
C PRO A 37 1.93 12.48 -13.31
N ASN A 38 1.69 11.59 -12.34
CA ASN A 38 2.02 11.81 -10.93
C ASN A 38 2.78 10.61 -10.35
N ALA A 39 3.58 10.85 -9.30
CA ALA A 39 4.43 9.83 -8.68
C ALA A 39 3.60 8.64 -8.17
N SER A 40 2.46 8.90 -7.52
CA SER A 40 1.60 7.87 -6.91
C SER A 40 1.04 6.90 -7.96
N ASP A 41 0.44 7.43 -9.02
CA ASP A 41 -0.10 6.61 -10.11
C ASP A 41 1.01 5.85 -10.83
N THR A 42 2.17 6.49 -11.03
CA THR A 42 3.34 5.87 -11.66
C THR A 42 3.83 4.68 -10.83
N TYR A 43 4.01 4.85 -9.52
CA TYR A 43 4.36 3.77 -8.61
C TYR A 43 3.34 2.63 -8.67
N TYR A 44 2.04 2.92 -8.50
CA TYR A 44 1.03 1.86 -8.50
C TYR A 44 0.92 1.13 -9.84
N ALA A 45 1.09 1.83 -10.96
CA ALA A 45 1.14 1.20 -12.28
C ALA A 45 2.32 0.23 -12.40
N LEU A 46 3.52 0.67 -12.06
CA LEU A 46 4.73 -0.15 -12.12
C LEU A 46 4.64 -1.34 -11.16
N SER A 47 4.14 -1.14 -9.94
CA SER A 47 3.91 -2.20 -8.97
C SER A 47 2.95 -3.27 -9.48
N VAL A 48 1.88 -2.87 -10.19
CA VAL A 48 0.95 -3.84 -10.81
C VAL A 48 1.64 -4.60 -11.94
N LEU A 49 2.43 -3.94 -12.79
CA LEU A 49 3.15 -4.62 -13.88
C LEU A 49 4.16 -5.62 -13.33
N ASN A 50 4.93 -5.23 -12.30
CA ASN A 50 5.87 -6.09 -11.60
C ASN A 50 5.17 -7.29 -10.94
N LEU A 51 4.07 -7.06 -10.20
CA LEU A 51 3.25 -8.12 -9.59
C LEU A 51 2.59 -9.07 -10.60
N LEU A 52 2.52 -8.69 -11.89
CA LEU A 52 1.98 -9.54 -12.95
C LEU A 52 3.08 -10.14 -13.83
N ASN A 53 4.36 -9.98 -13.44
CA ASN A 53 5.55 -10.39 -14.19
C ASN A 53 5.52 -9.86 -15.63
N VAL A 54 5.15 -8.59 -15.80
CA VAL A 54 5.26 -7.88 -17.08
C VAL A 54 6.60 -7.18 -17.09
N ASP A 55 7.48 -7.60 -18.00
CA ASP A 55 8.71 -6.88 -18.29
C ASP A 55 8.36 -5.50 -18.88
N PHE A 56 8.69 -4.45 -18.15
CA PHE A 56 8.37 -3.07 -18.52
C PHE A 56 9.59 -2.20 -18.25
N ASN A 57 10.07 -1.55 -19.31
CA ASN A 57 11.12 -0.55 -19.26
C ASN A 57 10.68 0.67 -20.08
N ASP A 58 10.94 1.87 -19.57
CA ASP A 58 10.61 3.13 -20.23
C ASP A 58 11.50 4.28 -19.74
N ASP A 59 12.50 4.67 -20.55
CA ASP A 59 13.44 5.74 -20.24
C ASP A 59 12.75 7.06 -19.91
N ARG A 60 11.63 7.38 -20.57
CA ARG A 60 10.87 8.61 -20.29
C ARG A 60 10.27 8.60 -18.90
N THR A 61 9.77 7.46 -18.43
CA THR A 61 9.28 7.30 -17.06
C THR A 61 10.41 7.42 -16.06
N VAL A 62 11.59 6.84 -16.35
CA VAL A 62 12.79 7.01 -15.51
C VAL A 62 13.17 8.49 -15.42
N GLU A 63 13.25 9.19 -16.55
CA GLU A 63 13.63 10.60 -16.62
C GLU A 63 12.61 11.49 -15.92
N TYR A 64 11.31 11.21 -16.09
CA TYR A 64 10.22 11.85 -15.35
C TYR A 64 10.39 11.70 -13.84
N LEU A 65 10.62 10.47 -13.36
CA LEU A 65 10.77 10.18 -11.93
C LEU A 65 12.01 10.83 -11.32
N LYS A 66 13.15 10.82 -12.06
CA LYS A 66 14.37 11.51 -11.65
C LYS A 66 14.13 13.01 -11.48
N LYS A 67 13.30 13.66 -12.30
CA LYS A 67 13.01 15.10 -12.18
C LYS A 67 12.10 15.51 -10.99
N ILE A 68 11.59 14.58 -10.18
CA ILE A 68 10.63 14.89 -9.09
C ILE A 68 11.32 15.47 -7.85
N HIS A 69 12.64 15.30 -7.69
CA HIS A 69 13.38 15.88 -6.57
C HIS A 69 13.51 17.42 -6.67
N SER A 70 13.78 18.05 -5.54
CA SER A 70 14.20 19.45 -5.44
C SER A 70 15.71 19.58 -5.72
N ALA A 71 16.19 20.79 -6.01
CA ALA A 71 17.61 21.05 -6.33
C ALA A 71 18.58 20.69 -5.19
N ASP A 72 18.11 20.62 -3.93
CA ASP A 72 18.87 20.21 -2.76
C ASP A 72 18.86 18.68 -2.52
N GLY A 73 18.32 17.90 -3.46
CA GLY A 73 18.13 16.45 -3.34
C GLY A 73 16.93 16.03 -2.48
N GLY A 74 16.17 17.00 -1.95
CA GLY A 74 14.93 16.75 -1.21
C GLY A 74 13.72 16.54 -2.12
N TYR A 75 12.53 16.49 -1.52
CA TYR A 75 11.25 16.36 -2.24
C TYR A 75 10.20 17.29 -1.63
N GLN A 76 9.29 17.80 -2.47
CA GLN A 76 8.18 18.67 -2.03
C GLN A 76 7.30 18.03 -0.94
N GLY A 77 7.23 16.70 -0.89
CA GLY A 77 6.53 15.98 0.18
C GLY A 77 6.93 14.52 0.29
N ILE A 78 6.73 13.96 1.48
CA ILE A 78 7.15 12.59 1.83
C ILE A 78 6.55 11.52 0.92
N TYR A 79 5.31 11.71 0.47
CA TYR A 79 4.63 10.75 -0.40
C TYR A 79 5.20 10.82 -1.82
N SER A 80 5.56 12.02 -2.29
CA SER A 80 6.23 12.18 -3.59
C SER A 80 7.61 11.52 -3.58
N ALA A 81 8.37 11.70 -2.49
CA ALA A 81 9.64 11.03 -2.27
C ALA A 81 9.50 9.51 -2.36
N HIS A 82 8.61 8.94 -1.55
CA HIS A 82 8.38 7.49 -1.49
C HIS A 82 7.97 6.93 -2.85
N TYR A 83 6.89 7.44 -3.42
CA TYR A 83 6.38 6.88 -4.68
C TYR A 83 7.37 7.03 -5.83
N SER A 84 8.08 8.16 -5.93
CA SER A 84 9.05 8.34 -7.01
C SER A 84 10.26 7.42 -6.89
N ILE A 85 10.77 7.22 -5.67
CA ILE A 85 11.93 6.37 -5.40
C ILE A 85 11.56 4.90 -5.55
N GLU A 86 10.46 4.45 -4.95
CA GLU A 86 10.00 3.07 -5.10
C GLU A 86 9.72 2.73 -6.58
N ALA A 87 9.15 3.67 -7.34
CA ALA A 87 8.97 3.52 -8.79
C ALA A 87 10.31 3.37 -9.54
N LEU A 88 11.34 4.14 -9.17
CA LEU A 88 12.69 3.99 -9.75
C LEU A 88 13.28 2.61 -9.41
N LEU A 89 13.16 2.17 -8.16
CA LEU A 89 13.68 0.86 -7.72
C LEU A 89 13.01 -0.30 -8.48
N LEU A 90 11.70 -0.21 -8.75
CA LEU A 90 10.98 -1.18 -9.58
C LEU A 90 11.47 -1.24 -11.03
N LEU A 91 12.04 -0.13 -11.54
CA LEU A 91 12.66 -0.06 -12.87
C LEU A 91 14.15 -0.43 -12.85
N GLY A 92 14.70 -0.85 -11.70
CA GLY A 92 16.12 -1.14 -11.53
C GLY A 92 17.01 0.10 -11.41
N GLU A 93 16.41 1.28 -11.24
CA GLU A 93 17.07 2.57 -11.15
C GLU A 93 17.22 3.04 -9.69
N LYS A 94 18.01 4.10 -9.48
CA LYS A 94 18.21 4.72 -8.17
C LYS A 94 17.87 6.21 -8.22
N PRO A 95 17.51 6.82 -7.07
CA PRO A 95 17.43 8.28 -7.00
C PRO A 95 18.78 8.92 -7.33
N GLU A 96 18.73 10.10 -7.92
CA GLU A 96 19.93 10.85 -8.35
C GLU A 96 20.75 11.39 -7.17
N TYR A 97 20.07 11.72 -6.08
CA TYR A 97 20.67 12.32 -4.88
C TYR A 97 20.58 11.39 -3.67
N ASN A 98 21.53 11.54 -2.74
CA ASN A 98 21.43 10.91 -1.43
C ASN A 98 20.32 11.60 -0.61
N ILE A 99 19.35 10.81 -0.13
CA ILE A 99 18.18 11.32 0.61
C ILE A 99 18.29 11.20 2.14
N GLU A 100 19.44 10.78 2.69
CA GLU A 100 19.58 10.56 4.15
C GLU A 100 19.25 11.80 4.97
N GLU A 101 19.73 12.98 4.55
CA GLU A 101 19.42 14.24 5.24
C GLU A 101 17.92 14.58 5.15
N TYR A 102 17.28 14.28 4.02
CA TYR A 102 15.83 14.42 3.86
C TYR A 102 15.08 13.49 4.83
N LEU A 103 15.51 12.23 4.96
CA LEU A 103 14.94 11.27 5.90
C LEU A 103 15.14 11.71 7.36
N LYS A 104 16.34 12.16 7.74
CA LYS A 104 16.65 12.70 9.09
C LYS A 104 15.69 13.80 9.51
N ARG A 105 15.44 14.76 8.61
CA ARG A 105 14.56 15.90 8.86
C ARG A 105 13.09 15.48 8.99
N ASN A 106 12.66 14.48 8.23
CA ASN A 106 11.26 14.07 8.18
C ASN A 106 10.89 12.99 9.22
N LEU A 107 11.83 12.15 9.66
CA LEU A 107 11.67 11.14 10.71
C LEU A 107 11.66 11.75 12.12
N GLN A 108 10.76 12.73 12.32
CA GLN A 108 10.52 13.38 13.60
C GLN A 108 9.09 13.10 14.06
N ILE A 109 8.94 12.87 15.36
CA ILE A 109 7.63 12.75 16.04
C ILE A 109 6.83 14.03 15.85
N TYR A 110 5.53 13.88 15.68
CA TYR A 110 4.58 14.97 15.51
C TYR A 110 3.34 14.74 16.39
N SER A 111 2.59 15.80 16.69
CA SER A 111 1.30 15.65 17.36
C SER A 111 0.24 15.19 16.36
N VAL A 112 -0.43 14.08 16.68
CA VAL A 112 -1.55 13.55 15.89
C VAL A 112 -2.78 14.46 15.89
N GLU A 113 -2.87 15.38 16.85
CA GLU A 113 -3.96 16.37 16.96
C GLU A 113 -3.93 17.37 15.79
N ASN A 114 -2.78 17.53 15.15
CA ASN A 114 -2.59 18.40 13.98
C ASN A 114 -2.95 17.70 12.66
N LEU A 115 -3.42 16.45 12.68
CA LEU A 115 -3.84 15.77 11.47
C LEU A 115 -5.19 16.34 11.00
N PRO A 116 -5.36 16.58 9.68
CA PRO A 116 -6.63 17.04 9.14
C PRO A 116 -7.77 16.12 9.58
N ALA A 117 -8.86 16.72 10.08
CA ALA A 117 -10.06 15.97 10.40
C ALA A 117 -10.54 15.22 9.15
N GLY A 118 -10.71 13.90 9.25
CA GLY A 118 -11.35 13.11 8.19
C GLY A 118 -10.53 12.03 7.47
N GLY A 119 -9.47 11.47 8.05
CA GLY A 119 -9.00 10.13 7.65
C GLY A 119 -7.57 10.01 7.11
N ALA A 120 -6.68 10.94 7.43
CA ALA A 120 -5.25 10.67 7.29
C ALA A 120 -4.84 9.63 8.35
N SER A 121 -4.28 8.48 7.93
CA SER A 121 -3.77 7.50 8.88
C SER A 121 -2.66 8.10 9.73
N ILE A 122 -2.73 7.92 11.05
CA ILE A 122 -1.77 8.46 12.02
C ILE A 122 -0.38 7.86 11.87
N PHE A 123 -0.26 6.73 11.17
CA PHE A 123 1.01 6.07 10.90
C PHE A 123 1.50 6.26 9.47
N ARG A 124 0.67 6.79 8.57
CA ARG A 124 0.98 6.82 7.13
C ARG A 124 2.32 7.49 6.84
N LYS A 125 2.62 8.61 7.51
CA LYS A 125 3.92 9.29 7.39
C LYS A 125 5.08 8.36 7.75
N PHE A 126 5.02 7.71 8.91
CA PHE A 126 6.08 6.82 9.37
C PHE A 126 6.21 5.57 8.53
N TYR A 127 5.09 5.00 8.08
CA TYR A 127 5.08 3.85 7.18
C TYR A 127 5.88 4.16 5.92
N TYR A 128 5.59 5.27 5.23
CA TYR A 128 6.29 5.63 3.99
C TYR A 128 7.77 5.96 4.21
N LEU A 129 8.12 6.64 5.31
CA LEU A 129 9.53 6.98 5.58
C LEU A 129 10.36 5.76 6.00
N THR A 130 9.79 4.86 6.81
CA THR A 130 10.47 3.63 7.25
C THR A 130 10.59 2.63 6.11
N ASP A 131 9.57 2.53 5.26
CA ASP A 131 9.61 1.73 4.02
C ASP A 131 10.72 2.21 3.08
N LEU A 132 10.84 3.53 2.86
CA LEU A 132 11.97 4.10 2.09
C LEU A 132 13.34 3.74 2.67
N CYS A 133 13.49 3.86 4.00
CA CYS A 133 14.73 3.46 4.66
C CYS A 133 15.03 1.98 4.41
N HIS A 134 14.02 1.12 4.49
CA HIS A 134 14.16 -0.31 4.23
C HIS A 134 14.56 -0.60 2.77
N SER A 135 13.83 -0.07 1.80
CA SER A 135 14.08 -0.28 0.35
C SER A 135 15.45 0.22 -0.09
N LEU A 136 15.91 1.35 0.45
CA LEU A 136 17.23 1.92 0.17
C LEU A 136 18.35 1.35 1.06
N LYS A 137 18.02 0.45 2.01
CA LYS A 137 18.95 -0.11 2.99
C LYS A 137 19.67 0.95 3.82
N ILE A 138 18.97 2.04 4.16
CA ILE A 138 19.44 3.12 5.03
C ILE A 138 19.05 2.77 6.47
N GLY A 139 20.04 2.69 7.36
CA GLY A 139 19.82 2.44 8.77
C GLY A 139 19.13 3.61 9.47
N ILE A 140 18.16 3.32 10.35
CA ILE A 140 17.51 4.32 11.19
C ILE A 140 18.29 4.45 12.51
N TRP A 141 18.57 5.68 12.95
CA TRP A 141 19.34 5.92 14.18
C TRP A 141 18.59 5.39 15.40
N ARG A 142 19.33 4.76 16.33
CA ARG A 142 18.77 4.14 17.55
C ARG A 142 17.77 5.03 18.30
N LYS A 143 18.13 6.29 18.57
CA LYS A 143 17.23 7.25 19.24
C LYS A 143 15.93 7.50 18.47
N THR A 144 15.99 7.52 17.15
CA THR A 144 14.82 7.70 16.27
C THR A 144 13.98 6.43 16.24
N THR A 145 14.61 5.26 16.16
CA THR A 145 13.95 3.95 16.28
C THR A 145 13.16 3.87 17.59
N ASP A 146 13.82 4.11 18.73
CA ASP A 146 13.19 4.03 20.05
C ASP A 146 11.97 4.97 20.16
N ARG A 147 12.11 6.21 19.69
CA ARG A 147 11.02 7.21 19.69
C ARG A 147 9.84 6.82 18.81
N ILE A 148 10.08 6.29 17.61
CA ILE A 148 9.01 5.88 16.69
C ILE A 148 8.33 4.61 17.21
N THR A 149 9.09 3.65 17.75
CA THR A 149 8.54 2.46 18.39
C THR A 149 7.63 2.83 19.55
N GLU A 150 8.08 3.69 20.46
CA GLU A 150 7.26 4.18 21.58
C GLU A 150 6.00 4.89 21.08
N PHE A 151 6.13 5.79 20.10
CA PHE A 151 5.00 6.47 19.48
C PHE A 151 3.97 5.48 18.93
N VAL A 152 4.39 4.48 18.16
CA VAL A 152 3.46 3.50 17.57
C VAL A 152 2.76 2.69 18.67
N LEU A 153 3.52 2.22 19.66
CA LEU A 153 2.97 1.42 20.77
C LEU A 153 1.97 2.20 21.63
N ASN A 154 2.13 3.52 21.76
CA ASN A 154 1.17 4.38 22.49
C ASN A 154 -0.22 4.44 21.85
N PHE A 155 -0.37 4.02 20.60
CA PHE A 155 -1.65 3.95 19.89
C PHE A 155 -2.23 2.53 19.78
N ARG A 156 -1.62 1.55 20.47
CA ARG A 156 -2.21 0.23 20.66
C ARG A 156 -3.46 0.34 21.55
N ARG A 157 -4.49 -0.45 21.26
CA ARG A 157 -5.75 -0.48 22.01
C ARG A 157 -5.93 -1.79 22.76
N MET A 158 -6.94 -1.82 23.63
CA MET A 158 -7.27 -3.00 24.46
C MET A 158 -7.62 -4.25 23.62
N ASP A 159 -8.07 -4.06 22.38
CA ASP A 159 -8.37 -5.14 21.44
C ASP A 159 -7.12 -5.67 20.70
N ASN A 160 -5.92 -5.19 21.04
CA ASN A 160 -4.63 -5.52 20.41
C ASN A 160 -4.45 -5.01 18.96
N GLY A 161 -5.37 -4.18 18.45
CA GLY A 161 -5.16 -3.40 17.23
C GLY A 161 -4.52 -2.03 17.51
N PHE A 162 -4.37 -1.24 16.46
CA PHE A 162 -3.82 0.12 16.53
C PHE A 162 -4.74 1.15 15.87
N GLY A 163 -4.76 2.37 16.40
CA GLY A 163 -5.46 3.53 15.83
C GLY A 163 -5.64 4.66 16.85
N TYR A 164 -6.22 5.80 16.45
CA TYR A 164 -6.29 7.00 17.30
C TYR A 164 -7.38 6.97 18.38
N THR A 165 -8.63 6.67 18.03
CA THR A 165 -9.72 6.51 19.02
C THR A 165 -10.14 5.05 19.14
N ARG A 166 -9.98 4.30 18.06
CA ARG A 166 -10.29 2.88 17.94
C ARG A 166 -9.31 2.24 16.97
N SER A 167 -9.11 0.94 17.12
CA SER A 167 -8.28 0.17 16.20
C SER A 167 -8.92 0.10 14.83
N THR A 168 -8.13 0.18 13.75
CA THR A 168 -8.59 -0.13 12.40
C THR A 168 -7.60 -1.08 11.72
N LEU A 169 -8.05 -1.87 10.74
CA LEU A 169 -7.13 -2.73 9.97
C LEU A 169 -6.02 -1.94 9.29
N MET A 170 -6.36 -0.78 8.70
CA MET A 170 -5.37 0.03 7.99
C MET A 170 -4.30 0.58 8.93
N GLU A 171 -4.70 1.12 10.08
CA GLU A 171 -3.74 1.63 11.08
C GLU A 171 -2.92 0.49 11.70
N THR A 172 -3.56 -0.65 11.96
CA THR A 172 -2.88 -1.85 12.45
C THR A 172 -1.85 -2.38 11.46
N PHE A 173 -2.17 -2.39 10.17
CA PHE A 173 -1.25 -2.77 9.10
C PHE A 173 -0.03 -1.83 9.05
N HIS A 174 -0.24 -0.51 9.05
CA HIS A 174 0.86 0.44 9.08
C HIS A 174 1.71 0.31 10.35
N ALA A 175 1.08 0.19 11.52
CA ALA A 175 1.78 0.03 12.80
C ALA A 175 2.69 -1.20 12.82
N LEU A 176 2.16 -2.37 12.44
CA LEU A 176 2.95 -3.61 12.41
C LEU A 176 4.05 -3.55 11.35
N SER A 177 3.80 -2.93 10.20
CA SER A 177 4.83 -2.77 9.16
C SER A 177 5.98 -1.88 9.63
N ILE A 178 5.67 -0.75 10.31
CA ILE A 178 6.69 0.10 10.92
C ILE A 178 7.47 -0.67 11.98
N LEU A 179 6.78 -1.33 12.91
CA LEU A 179 7.41 -2.07 14.00
C LEU A 179 8.32 -3.19 13.49
N GLU A 180 7.89 -3.93 12.47
CA GLU A 180 8.70 -4.98 11.83
C GLU A 180 9.96 -4.41 11.18
N ILE A 181 9.88 -3.31 10.41
CA ILE A 181 11.05 -2.64 9.84
C ILE A 181 12.02 -2.17 10.93
N LEU A 182 11.48 -1.69 12.06
CA LEU A 182 12.24 -1.32 13.25
C LEU A 182 12.72 -2.51 14.08
N SER A 183 12.58 -3.74 13.58
CA SER A 183 13.02 -4.99 14.22
C SER A 183 12.34 -5.27 15.57
N TYR A 184 11.14 -4.75 15.79
CA TYR A 184 10.31 -5.07 16.95
C TYR A 184 9.61 -6.42 16.76
N ARG A 185 9.51 -7.22 17.82
CA ARG A 185 8.88 -8.55 17.81
C ARG A 185 7.35 -8.45 17.82
N ILE A 186 6.76 -8.29 16.64
CA ILE A 186 5.31 -8.09 16.46
C ILE A 186 4.45 -9.27 16.93
N GLU A 187 5.01 -10.48 17.03
CA GLU A 187 4.30 -11.68 17.47
C GLU A 187 3.88 -11.58 18.94
N LYS A 188 4.57 -10.76 19.74
CA LYS A 188 4.24 -10.51 21.14
C LYS A 188 3.02 -9.59 21.34
N LEU A 189 2.50 -9.01 20.26
CA LEU A 189 1.41 -8.04 20.33
C LEU A 189 0.02 -8.69 20.35
N ASN A 190 -0.10 -10.00 20.06
CA ASN A 190 -1.39 -10.71 20.02
C ASN A 190 -2.45 -10.03 19.11
N THR A 191 -1.99 -9.34 18.05
CA THR A 191 -2.85 -8.58 17.12
C THR A 191 -3.77 -9.49 16.28
N GLN A 192 -3.52 -10.80 16.25
CA GLN A 192 -4.41 -11.78 15.60
C GLN A 192 -5.85 -11.72 16.15
N GLU A 193 -6.04 -11.44 17.44
CA GLU A 193 -7.39 -11.30 18.03
C GLU A 193 -8.16 -10.11 17.44
N PHE A 194 -7.47 -9.00 17.16
CA PHE A 194 -8.07 -7.87 16.47
C PHE A 194 -8.49 -8.25 15.05
N ILE A 195 -7.62 -8.94 14.30
CA ILE A 195 -7.92 -9.40 12.93
C ILE A 195 -9.15 -10.31 12.93
N LYS A 196 -9.20 -11.27 13.85
CA LYS A 196 -10.33 -12.19 14.04
C LYS A 196 -11.65 -11.44 14.28
N SER A 197 -11.62 -10.37 15.06
CA SER A 197 -12.81 -9.53 15.32
C SER A 197 -13.27 -8.72 14.09
N CYS A 198 -12.37 -8.48 13.13
CA CYS A 198 -12.65 -7.78 11.88
C CYS A 198 -13.17 -8.70 10.77
N GLU A 199 -13.16 -10.02 10.96
CA GLU A 199 -13.65 -10.96 9.95
C GLU A 199 -15.17 -10.88 9.77
N ASN A 200 -15.61 -11.00 8.53
CA ASN A 200 -17.00 -10.78 8.14
C ASN A 200 -17.46 -11.83 7.13
N GLN A 201 -18.62 -12.47 7.38
CA GLN A 201 -19.15 -13.53 6.53
C GLN A 201 -19.55 -13.09 5.12
N THR A 202 -19.81 -11.80 4.93
CA THR A 202 -20.24 -11.22 3.64
C THR A 202 -19.04 -10.75 2.82
N TYR A 203 -18.15 -9.97 3.44
CA TYR A 203 -17.04 -9.29 2.76
C TYR A 203 -15.69 -10.00 2.93
N GLY A 204 -15.60 -10.98 3.83
CA GLY A 204 -14.36 -11.62 4.24
C GLY A 204 -13.74 -10.92 5.43
N ILE A 205 -13.41 -9.64 5.29
CA ILE A 205 -12.86 -8.81 6.36
C ILE A 205 -13.27 -7.33 6.19
N VAL A 206 -13.41 -6.59 7.30
CA VAL A 206 -13.83 -5.18 7.34
C VAL A 206 -12.86 -4.35 8.19
N ASN A 207 -12.79 -3.03 7.98
CA ASN A 207 -11.80 -2.18 8.66
C ASN A 207 -11.97 -2.11 10.18
N LEU A 208 -13.22 -2.22 10.64
CA LEU A 208 -13.63 -2.12 12.03
C LEU A 208 -14.54 -3.30 12.36
N PRO A 209 -14.43 -3.91 13.56
CA PRO A 209 -15.32 -5.00 13.98
C PRO A 209 -16.79 -4.60 13.87
N ASN A 210 -17.62 -5.53 13.39
CA ASN A 210 -19.07 -5.36 13.24
C ASN A 210 -19.51 -4.16 12.38
N THR A 211 -18.65 -3.67 11.48
CA THR A 211 -19.01 -2.58 10.55
C THR A 211 -19.13 -3.08 9.12
N THR A 212 -19.87 -2.31 8.29
CA THR A 212 -19.94 -2.47 6.84
C THR A 212 -20.07 -1.07 6.21
N PRO A 213 -19.74 -0.89 4.91
CA PRO A 213 -19.19 -1.86 3.96
C PRO A 213 -17.68 -2.11 4.10
N ALA A 214 -17.17 -3.12 3.40
CA ALA A 214 -15.73 -3.27 3.15
C ALA A 214 -15.28 -2.51 1.89
N PHE A 215 -14.00 -2.17 1.83
CA PHE A 215 -13.33 -1.57 0.68
C PHE A 215 -12.04 -2.34 0.35
N VAL A 216 -11.53 -2.19 -0.86
CA VAL A 216 -10.36 -2.93 -1.36
C VAL A 216 -9.14 -2.78 -0.44
N GLU A 217 -8.87 -1.59 0.08
CA GLU A 217 -7.77 -1.33 1.01
C GLU A 217 -7.94 -2.02 2.38
N HIS A 218 -9.18 -2.31 2.80
CA HIS A 218 -9.44 -3.10 4.00
C HIS A 218 -9.06 -4.57 3.77
N ILE A 219 -9.45 -5.11 2.61
CA ILE A 219 -9.12 -6.49 2.23
C ILE A 219 -7.60 -6.65 2.10
N TYR A 220 -6.94 -5.68 1.45
CA TYR A 220 -5.48 -5.63 1.34
C TYR A 220 -4.81 -5.62 2.71
N SER A 221 -5.20 -4.70 3.60
CA SER A 221 -4.62 -4.59 4.95
C SER A 221 -4.82 -5.88 5.76
N GLY A 222 -6.02 -6.47 5.68
CA GLY A 222 -6.35 -7.73 6.36
C GLY A 222 -5.50 -8.91 5.88
N LEU A 223 -5.37 -9.09 4.56
CA LEU A 223 -4.56 -10.17 3.99
C LEU A 223 -3.06 -10.00 4.25
N MET A 224 -2.56 -8.76 4.21
CA MET A 224 -1.17 -8.46 4.55
C MET A 224 -0.87 -8.75 6.02
N LEU A 225 -1.76 -8.33 6.93
CA LEU A 225 -1.66 -8.64 8.35
C LEU A 225 -1.71 -10.15 8.61
N SER A 226 -2.64 -10.85 7.98
CA SER A 226 -2.73 -12.31 8.03
C SER A 226 -1.41 -12.97 7.63
N LYS A 227 -0.80 -12.54 6.51
CA LYS A 227 0.48 -13.09 6.07
C LYS A 227 1.61 -12.77 7.06
N LYS A 228 1.70 -11.54 7.56
CA LYS A 228 2.75 -11.11 8.51
C LYS A 228 2.71 -11.89 9.82
N LEU A 229 1.52 -12.25 10.28
CA LEU A 229 1.31 -12.94 11.55
C LEU A 229 1.06 -14.44 11.40
N ASP A 230 1.24 -15.01 10.21
CA ASP A 230 0.91 -16.41 9.90
C ASP A 230 -0.52 -16.80 10.37
N TYR A 231 -1.48 -15.90 10.16
CA TYR A 231 -2.86 -16.04 10.60
C TYR A 231 -3.80 -16.40 9.44
N ASN A 232 -4.46 -17.54 9.55
CA ASN A 232 -5.44 -18.02 8.58
C ASN A 232 -6.82 -17.38 8.82
N LEU A 233 -7.32 -16.63 7.83
CA LEU A 233 -8.69 -16.11 7.84
C LEU A 233 -9.70 -17.26 7.75
N ARG A 234 -10.86 -17.09 8.39
CA ARG A 234 -12.04 -17.96 8.29
C ARG A 234 -12.79 -17.82 6.96
N TYR A 235 -12.73 -16.65 6.33
CA TYR A 235 -13.49 -16.35 5.11
C TYR A 235 -12.62 -15.83 3.93
N PRO A 236 -11.47 -16.44 3.60
CA PRO A 236 -10.57 -15.96 2.55
C PRO A 236 -11.22 -15.97 1.16
N GLU A 237 -12.15 -16.89 0.91
CA GLU A 237 -12.89 -16.98 -0.34
C GLU A 237 -13.85 -15.79 -0.54
N LYS A 238 -14.33 -15.17 0.54
CA LYS A 238 -15.13 -13.95 0.48
C LYS A 238 -14.28 -12.74 0.11
N CYS A 239 -13.06 -12.64 0.64
CA CYS A 239 -12.08 -11.64 0.23
C CYS A 239 -11.80 -11.74 -1.28
N ILE A 240 -11.52 -12.95 -1.78
CA ILE A 240 -11.28 -13.19 -3.21
C ILE A 240 -12.50 -12.79 -4.03
N ARG A 241 -13.71 -13.24 -3.64
CA ARG A 241 -14.95 -12.91 -4.37
C ARG A 241 -15.22 -11.40 -4.40
N PHE A 242 -14.99 -10.70 -3.30
CA PHE A 242 -15.12 -9.24 -3.22
C PHE A 242 -14.20 -8.57 -4.24
N LEU A 243 -12.90 -8.91 -4.23
CA LEU A 243 -11.91 -8.33 -5.13
C LEU A 243 -12.24 -8.59 -6.60
N LEU A 244 -12.62 -9.82 -6.94
CA LEU A 244 -13.02 -10.18 -8.32
C LEU A 244 -14.22 -9.35 -8.80
N ASN A 245 -15.15 -9.01 -7.92
CA ASN A 245 -16.32 -8.19 -8.22
C ASN A 245 -16.01 -6.69 -8.30
N CYS A 246 -14.84 -6.24 -7.84
CA CYS A 246 -14.37 -4.87 -7.99
C CYS A 246 -13.72 -4.59 -9.36
N GLN A 247 -13.46 -5.60 -10.22
CA GLN A 247 -12.87 -5.35 -11.53
C GLN A 247 -13.90 -4.75 -12.51
N ASN A 248 -13.68 -3.49 -12.90
CA ASN A 248 -14.52 -2.79 -13.88
C ASN A 248 -14.34 -3.33 -15.31
N LYS A 249 -15.28 -2.96 -16.19
CA LYS A 249 -15.24 -3.32 -17.63
C LYS A 249 -13.94 -2.89 -18.32
N ASN A 250 -13.35 -1.77 -17.91
CA ASN A 250 -12.09 -1.25 -18.45
C ASN A 250 -10.83 -2.06 -18.04
N GLY A 251 -10.94 -2.98 -17.08
CA GLY A 251 -9.86 -3.85 -16.59
C GLY A 251 -9.23 -3.44 -15.26
N GLY A 252 -9.40 -2.20 -14.80
CA GLY A 252 -8.93 -1.74 -13.49
C GLY A 252 -9.97 -1.96 -12.40
N PHE A 253 -9.60 -1.76 -11.14
CA PHE A 253 -10.47 -2.05 -9.99
C PHE A 253 -11.04 -0.79 -9.35
N SER A 254 -12.32 -0.82 -9.00
CA SER A 254 -12.98 0.18 -8.14
C SER A 254 -12.72 -0.11 -6.66
N ARG A 255 -12.94 0.88 -5.80
CA ARG A 255 -12.80 0.75 -4.34
C ARG A 255 -13.83 -0.20 -3.70
N SER A 256 -14.99 -0.38 -4.34
CA SER A 256 -16.11 -1.18 -3.80
C SER A 256 -16.86 -1.95 -4.89
N ILE A 257 -17.67 -2.93 -4.48
CA ILE A 257 -18.56 -3.69 -5.37
C ILE A 257 -19.77 -2.87 -5.88
N SER A 258 -20.10 -1.76 -5.22
CA SER A 258 -21.17 -0.85 -5.64
C SER A 258 -20.78 0.01 -6.85
N GLY A 259 -19.59 -0.20 -7.40
CA GLY A 259 -19.03 0.52 -8.53
C GLY A 259 -18.06 1.63 -8.10
N GLY A 260 -17.90 2.61 -8.99
CA GLY A 260 -16.92 3.68 -8.89
C GLY A 260 -15.86 3.61 -9.99
N ILE A 261 -15.04 4.65 -10.08
CA ILE A 261 -13.96 4.72 -11.06
C ILE A 261 -12.84 3.75 -10.71
N SER A 262 -12.17 3.21 -11.74
CA SER A 262 -10.93 2.49 -11.53
C SER A 262 -9.80 3.48 -11.25
N THR A 263 -9.00 3.22 -10.22
CA THR A 263 -7.74 3.95 -9.97
C THR A 263 -6.57 2.96 -10.03
N LEU A 264 -5.35 3.48 -10.22
CA LEU A 264 -4.15 2.64 -10.19
C LEU A 264 -3.90 2.09 -8.78
N GLU A 265 -4.15 2.88 -7.74
CA GLU A 265 -4.09 2.45 -6.33
C GLU A 265 -5.01 1.26 -6.01
N ASN A 266 -6.31 1.35 -6.31
CA ASN A 266 -7.25 0.26 -6.06
C ASN A 266 -6.90 -0.99 -6.89
N THR A 267 -6.39 -0.78 -8.10
CA THR A 267 -5.90 -1.87 -8.96
C THR A 267 -4.70 -2.57 -8.31
N TYR A 268 -3.75 -1.81 -7.76
CA TYR A 268 -2.62 -2.35 -7.01
C TYR A 268 -3.07 -3.16 -5.80
N TYR A 269 -3.89 -2.60 -4.91
CA TYR A 269 -4.35 -3.32 -3.71
C TYR A 269 -5.07 -4.62 -4.06
N ALA A 270 -5.89 -4.64 -5.11
CA ALA A 270 -6.60 -5.84 -5.55
C ALA A 270 -5.65 -6.88 -6.16
N VAL A 271 -4.75 -6.48 -7.06
CA VAL A 271 -3.77 -7.37 -7.70
C VAL A 271 -2.82 -7.97 -6.67
N HIS A 272 -2.29 -7.17 -5.75
CA HIS A 272 -1.41 -7.65 -4.70
C HIS A 272 -2.15 -8.66 -3.82
N SER A 273 -3.36 -8.33 -3.36
CA SER A 273 -4.19 -9.23 -2.56
C SER A 273 -4.46 -10.58 -3.25
N LEU A 274 -4.78 -10.57 -4.55
CA LEU A 274 -5.01 -11.80 -5.32
C LEU A 274 -3.70 -12.60 -5.54
N SER A 275 -2.57 -11.91 -5.69
CA SER A 275 -1.24 -12.55 -5.83
C SER A 275 -0.83 -13.29 -4.55
N LEU A 276 -1.11 -12.71 -3.36
CA LEU A 276 -0.84 -13.35 -2.07
C LEU A 276 -1.57 -14.69 -1.89
N GLN A 277 -2.72 -14.83 -2.54
CA GLN A 277 -3.55 -16.04 -2.50
C GLN A 277 -3.20 -17.02 -3.64
N SER A 278 -2.11 -16.78 -4.38
CA SER A 278 -1.70 -17.55 -5.56
C SER A 278 -2.78 -17.63 -6.65
N ILE A 279 -3.66 -16.62 -6.74
CA ILE A 279 -4.77 -16.61 -7.72
C ILE A 279 -4.33 -16.11 -9.09
N LEU A 280 -3.22 -15.37 -9.17
CA LEU A 280 -2.75 -14.74 -10.42
C LEU A 280 -1.62 -15.52 -11.13
N TYR A 281 -1.23 -16.67 -10.58
CA TYR A 281 -0.21 -17.58 -11.10
C TYR A 281 -0.78 -18.99 -11.33
#